data_AF-A3ZPY6-F1
#
_entry.id   AF-A3ZPY6-F1
#
_cell.length_a   1.000
_cell.length_b   1.000
_cell.length_c   1.000
_cell.angle_alpha   90.00
_cell.angle_beta   90.00
_cell.angle_gamma   90.00
#
_symmetry.space_group_name_H-M   'P 1'
#
loop_
_entity.id
_entity.type
_entity.pdbx_description
1 polymer ?
#
loop_
_entity_poly.entity_id
_entity_poly.type
_entity_poly.pdbx_seq_one_letter_code
_entity_poly.pdbx_strand_id
1 'polypeptide(L)' 'MTTSWAYLTKGNVVGSIRSNAAGFLLGLAAMGSAPWMLITALRGRPPLGYPNEVAALIAVSGVAAVMVAEWLYRVM' A
#
# COMPACT_ATOMS: atom_id res chain seq x y z
N MET A 1 -1.23 -2.19 11.99
CA MET A 1 -1.41 -1.38 10.75
C MET A 1 -1.52 0.12 11.01
N THR A 2 -2.43 0.60 11.86
CA THR A 2 -2.63 2.04 12.14
C THR A 2 -1.37 2.76 12.63
N THR A 3 -0.53 2.10 13.44
CA THR A 3 0.78 2.65 13.88
C THR A 3 1.75 2.86 12.71
N SER A 4 1.82 1.89 11.78
CA SER A 4 2.65 1.96 10.58
C SER A 4 2.21 3.11 9.67
N TRP A 5 0.89 3.29 9.52
CA TRP A 5 0.31 4.44 8.82
C TRP A 5 0.63 5.79 9.50
N ALA A 6 0.55 5.86 10.83
CA ALA A 6 0.90 7.07 11.57
C ALA A 6 2.39 7.44 11.42
N TYR A 7 3.28 6.46 11.36
CA TYR A 7 4.69 6.72 11.06
C TYR A 7 4.88 7.21 9.63
N LEU A 8 4.20 6.60 8.65
CA LEU A 8 4.31 6.98 7.24
C LEU A 8 3.85 8.42 6.99
N THR A 9 2.69 8.80 7.54
CA THR A 9 2.13 10.16 7.41
C THR A 9 2.97 11.23 8.11
N LYS A 10 3.76 10.85 9.11
CA LYS A 10 4.73 11.73 9.79
C LYS A 10 6.12 11.73 9.14
N GLY A 11 6.29 11.08 7.98
CA GLY A 11 7.57 10.99 7.27
C GLY A 11 8.58 10.00 7.87
N ASN A 12 8.20 9.20 8.86
CA ASN A 12 9.06 8.21 9.48
C ASN A 12 8.95 6.85 8.77
N VAL A 13 9.64 6.73 7.63
CA VAL A 13 9.63 5.53 6.79
C VAL A 13 10.16 4.29 7.54
N VAL A 14 11.26 4.44 8.28
CA VAL A 14 11.90 3.33 9.00
C VAL A 14 11.00 2.80 10.12
N GLY A 15 10.37 3.69 10.89
CA GLY A 15 9.40 3.32 11.92
C GLY A 15 8.15 2.65 11.34
N SER A 16 7.71 3.08 10.16
CA SER A 16 6.58 2.48 9.46
C SER A 16 6.86 1.03 9.07
N ILE A 17 7.99 0.76 8.42
CA ILE A 17 8.41 -0.60 8.01
C ILE A 17 8.62 -1.51 9.23
N ARG A 18 9.33 -1.03 10.25
CA ARG A 18 9.61 -1.83 11.46
C ARG A 18 8.37 -2.20 12.24
N SER A 19 7.37 -1.31 12.25
CA SER A 19 6.13 -1.58 13.00
C SER A 19 5.23 -2.60 12.29
N ASN A 20 5.12 -2.53 10.97
CA ASN A 20 4.37 -3.48 10.15
C ASN A 20 4.73 -3.28 8.66
N ALA A 21 5.38 -4.27 8.05
CA ALA A 21 5.88 -4.16 6.68
C ALA A 21 4.75 -4.18 5.66
N ALA A 22 3.74 -5.04 5.88
CA ALA A 22 2.54 -5.07 5.04
C ALA A 22 1.76 -3.74 5.07
N GLY A 23 1.64 -3.13 6.25
CA GLY A 23 1.00 -1.84 6.46
C GLY A 23 1.72 -0.69 5.78
N PHE A 24 3.06 -0.75 5.73
CA PHE A 24 3.85 0.20 4.96
C PHE A 24 3.57 0.09 3.45
N LEU A 25 3.56 -1.13 2.90
CA LEU A 25 3.26 -1.36 1.48
C LEU A 25 1.86 -0.88 1.10
N LEU A 26 0.86 -1.16 1.94
CA LEU A 26 -0.49 -0.64 1.75
C LEU A 26 -0.56 0.88 1.87
N GLY A 27 0.24 1.47 2.76
CA GLY A 27 0.36 2.91 2.89
C GLY A 27 0.90 3.56 1.62
N LEU A 28 1.94 2.99 1.02
CA LEU A 28 2.47 3.43 -0.28
C LEU A 28 1.45 3.28 -1.41
N ALA A 29 0.74 2.14 -1.45
CA ALA A 29 -0.31 1.91 -2.42
C ALA A 29 -1.41 2.99 -2.30
N ALA A 30 -1.83 3.33 -1.08
CA ALA A 30 -2.80 4.40 -0.82
C ALA A 30 -2.28 5.79 -1.21
N MET A 31 -1.00 6.10 -0.96
CA MET A 31 -0.39 7.37 -1.37
C MET A 31 -0.39 7.56 -2.89
N GLY A 32 -0.25 6.48 -3.67
CA GLY A 32 -0.35 6.55 -5.13
C GLY A 32 -1.79 6.52 -5.64
N SER A 33 -2.61 5.60 -5.12
CA SER A 33 -3.96 5.35 -5.63
C SER A 33 -4.94 6.45 -5.25
N ALA A 34 -4.85 7.05 -4.06
CA ALA A 34 -5.82 8.06 -3.63
C ALA A 34 -5.75 9.36 -4.47
N PRO A 35 -4.57 9.98 -4.69
CA PRO A 35 -4.48 11.15 -5.58
C PRO A 35 -4.88 10.80 -7.01
N TRP A 36 -4.47 9.63 -7.48
CA TRP A 36 -4.86 9.13 -8.80
C TRP A 36 -6.38 9.06 -8.94
N MET A 37 -7.07 8.37 -8.02
CA MET A 37 -8.52 8.22 -8.03
C MET A 37 -9.22 9.59 -7.95
N LEU A 38 -8.72 10.49 -7.11
CA LEU A 38 -9.24 11.86 -7.00
C LEU A 38 -9.12 12.61 -8.34
N ILE A 39 -7.97 12.56 -9.01
CA ILE A 39 -7.76 13.18 -10.31
C ILE A 39 -8.67 12.52 -11.37
N THR A 40 -8.83 11.19 -11.33
CA THR A 40 -9.69 10.48 -12.28
C THR A 40 -11.16 10.91 -12.13
N ALA A 41 -11.64 11.04 -10.89
CA ALA A 41 -13.00 11.48 -10.57
C ALA A 41 -13.24 12.93 -11.03
N LEU A 42 -12.28 13.82 -10.79
CA LEU A 42 -12.38 15.23 -11.21
C LEU A 42 -12.35 15.41 -12.72
N ARG A 43 -11.58 14.60 -13.45
CA ARG A 43 -11.46 14.68 -14.93
C ARG A 43 -12.49 13.86 -15.68
N GLY A 44 -13.19 12.94 -15.01
CA GLY A 44 -14.05 11.93 -15.64
C GLY A 44 -13.31 10.89 -16.48
N ARG A 45 -11.97 10.88 -16.46
CA ARG A 45 -11.12 9.93 -17.18
C ARG A 45 -9.76 9.73 -16.48
N PRO A 46 -9.20 8.51 -16.50
CA PRO A 46 -7.92 8.24 -15.87
C PRO A 46 -6.74 8.87 -16.63
N PRO A 47 -5.83 9.62 -15.98
CA PRO A 47 -4.79 10.39 -16.66
C PRO A 47 -3.62 9.57 -17.24
N LEU A 48 -3.25 8.44 -16.65
CA LEU A 48 -2.28 7.44 -17.11
C LEU A 48 -2.95 6.15 -17.69
N GLY A 49 -4.24 6.19 -18.04
CA GLY A 49 -4.95 5.03 -18.58
C GLY A 49 -5.58 4.09 -17.54
N TYR A 50 -6.30 3.07 -18.01
CA TYR A 50 -7.03 2.14 -17.12
C TYR A 50 -6.07 1.23 -16.34
N PRO A 51 -6.40 0.89 -15.08
CA PRO A 51 -5.58 0.00 -14.28
C PRO A 51 -5.46 -1.38 -14.94
N ASN A 52 -4.24 -1.92 -14.94
CA ASN A 52 -3.96 -3.27 -15.43
C ASN A 52 -4.30 -4.30 -14.35
N GLU A 53 -5.22 -5.22 -14.65
CA GLU A 53 -5.65 -6.28 -13.74
C GLU A 53 -4.50 -7.18 -13.28
N VAL A 54 -3.56 -7.51 -14.17
CA VAL A 54 -2.40 -8.35 -13.85
C VAL A 54 -1.48 -7.63 -12.86
N ALA A 55 -1.26 -6.33 -13.06
CA ALA A 55 -0.44 -5.53 -12.16
C ALA A 55 -1.11 -5.42 -10.77
N ALA A 56 -2.43 -5.24 -10.73
CA ALA A 56 -3.19 -5.22 -9.48
C ALA A 56 -3.11 -6.56 -8.75
N LEU A 57 -3.25 -7.68 -9.48
CA LEU A 57 -3.15 -9.02 -8.92
C LEU A 57 -1.78 -9.28 -8.31
N ILE A 58 -0.70 -8.90 -9.01
CA ILE A 58 0.68 -9.03 -8.51
C ILE A 58 0.86 -8.20 -7.24
N ALA A 59 0.40 -6.95 -7.24
CA ALA A 59 0.53 -6.06 -6.09
C ALA A 59 -0.21 -6.61 -4.84
N VAL A 60 -1.46 -7.04 -5.00
CA VAL A 60 -2.27 -7.60 -3.91
C VAL A 60 -1.66 -8.91 -3.41
N SER A 61 -1.25 -9.80 -4.32
CA SER A 61 -0.62 -11.07 -3.97
C SER A 61 0.71 -10.86 -3.23
N GLY A 62 1.51 -9.88 -3.66
CA GLY A 62 2.76 -9.51 -2.99
C GLY A 62 2.53 -8.99 -1.57
N VAL A 63 1.56 -8.10 -1.36
CA VAL A 63 1.18 -7.64 -0.01
C VAL A 63 0.69 -8.79 0.85
N ALA A 64 -0.16 -9.68 0.32
CA ALA A 64 -0.66 -10.85 1.03
C ALA A 64 0.49 -11.80 1.44
N ALA A 65 1.45 -12.05 0.55
CA ALA A 65 2.63 -12.84 0.88
C ALA A 65 3.45 -12.22 2.02
N VAL A 66 3.64 -10.89 2.00
CA VAL A 66 4.33 -10.17 3.08
C VAL A 66 3.55 -10.25 4.40
N MET A 67 2.22 -10.16 4.36
CA MET A 67 1.37 -10.35 5.55
C MET A 67 1.55 -11.74 6.14
N VAL A 68 1.49 -12.77 5.31
CA VAL A 68 1.65 -14.16 5.76
C VAL A 68 3.05 -14.40 6.32
N ALA A 69 4.09 -13.89 5.66
CA ALA A 69 5.46 -14.01 6.14
C ALA A 69 5.67 -13.29 7.48
N GLU A 70 5.15 -12.06 7.62
CA GLU A 70 5.21 -11.30 8.89
C GLU A 70 4.43 -12.03 9.99
N TRP A 71 3.28 -12.62 9.67
CA TRP A 71 2.48 -13.39 10.62
C TRP A 71 3.22 -14.66 11.08
N LEU A 72 3.77 -15.44 10.16
CA LEU A 72 4.54 -16.65 10.48
C LEU A 72 5.74 -16.33 11.37
N TYR A 73 6.48 -15.26 11.06
CA TYR A 73 7.62 -14.82 11.87
C TYR A 73 7.25 -14.40 13.30
N ARG A 74 6.03 -13.89 13.52
CA ARG A 74 5.56 -13.49 14.85
C ARG A 74 4.98 -14.66 15.67
N VAL A 75 4.52 -15.71 15.00
CA VAL A 75 3.90 -16.88 15.64
C VAL A 75 4.94 -17.93 16.03
N MET A 76 6.03 -18.04 15.28
CA MET A 76 7.20 -18.84 15.63
C MET A 76 8.02 -18.17 16.74
#